data_AF-A0A8B7DR69-F1
#
_entry.id   AF-A0A8B7DR69-F1
#
_cell.length_a   1.000
_cell.length_b   1.000
_cell.length_c   1.000
_cell.angle_alpha   90.00
_cell.angle_beta   90.00
_cell.angle_gamma   90.00
#
_symmetry.space_group_name_H-M   'P 1'
#
loop_
_entity.id
_entity.type
_entity.pdbx_description
1 polymer ?
#
loop_
_entity_poly.entity_id
_entity_poly.type
_entity_poly.pdbx_seq_one_letter_code
_entity_poly.pdbx_strand_id
1 'polypeptide(L)'
;MPKNTTINSKVYLDVMKEKLPPFMQILNCTYFQQDGAPCHTAKIVKKWFADEGIQTLKNWPGSSPDLNVIENCWHIMKIKVAAKKPRSYNDLVEAIKSVWIHEITPDYCTKLVNSMPKRIQMKLSINAATNVPSLKEYLNYINYEIKDGDPARIQSIFERAIKDHCLEHELWIKYLNYLDYKLKIPDIALVAHIRSVRNCPWVSSLWVKYINALERSNKDYSEIKGTCFN
;
A
#
# COMPACT_ATOMS: atom_id res chain seq x y z
N MET A 1 15.89 13.26 12.88
CA MET A 1 17.01 13.01 11.96
C MET A 1 17.18 14.20 11.04
N PRO A 2 18.40 14.53 10.59
CA PRO A 2 18.63 15.57 9.57
C PRO A 2 17.84 15.30 8.28
N LYS A 3 17.55 16.36 7.50
CA LYS A 3 16.98 16.20 6.15
C LYS A 3 17.96 15.39 5.27
N ASN A 4 17.44 14.50 4.42
CA ASN A 4 18.17 13.66 3.45
C ASN A 4 19.06 12.52 4.00
N THR A 5 18.90 12.11 5.26
CA THR A 5 19.54 10.87 5.75
C THR A 5 18.68 9.64 5.49
N THR A 6 19.21 8.65 4.76
CA THR A 6 18.63 7.30 4.63
C THR A 6 19.02 6.43 5.83
N ILE A 7 18.06 5.65 6.35
CA ILE A 7 18.32 4.69 7.43
C ILE A 7 19.14 3.53 6.89
N ASN A 8 20.41 3.44 7.30
CA ASN A 8 21.24 2.27 7.05
C ASN A 8 21.08 1.22 8.17
N SER A 9 21.67 0.04 7.98
CA SER A 9 21.56 -1.07 8.93
C SER A 9 22.07 -0.75 10.33
N LYS A 10 23.06 0.16 10.46
CA LYS A 10 23.63 0.54 11.77
C LYS A 10 22.67 1.46 12.51
N VAL A 11 22.18 2.51 11.86
CA VAL A 11 21.17 3.42 12.44
C VAL A 11 19.91 2.65 12.83
N TYR A 12 19.47 1.72 11.97
CA TYR A 12 18.35 0.84 12.30
C TYR A 12 18.61 0.02 13.56
N LEU A 13 19.78 -0.64 13.63
CA LEU A 13 20.17 -1.46 14.78
C LEU A 13 20.23 -0.64 16.07
N ASP A 14 20.77 0.58 16.03
CA ASP A 14 20.86 1.46 17.19
C ASP A 14 19.46 1.81 17.73
N VAL A 15 18.51 2.12 16.85
CA VAL A 15 17.11 2.36 17.22
C VAL A 15 16.47 1.09 17.79
N MET A 16 16.70 -0.08 17.18
CA MET A 16 16.14 -1.33 17.68
C MET A 16 16.65 -1.67 19.09
N LYS A 17 17.96 -1.53 19.32
CA LYS A 17 18.57 -1.75 20.65
C LYS A 17 18.00 -0.83 21.72
N GLU A 18 17.78 0.43 21.38
CA GLU A 18 17.28 1.42 22.34
C GLU A 18 15.78 1.23 22.62
N LYS A 19 14.98 1.00 21.57
CA LYS A 19 13.52 1.13 21.66
C LYS A 19 12.80 -0.20 21.82
N LEU A 20 13.29 -1.29 21.24
CA LEU A 20 12.52 -2.54 21.15
C LEU A 20 12.45 -3.35 22.46
N PRO A 21 13.55 -3.56 23.22
CA PRO A 21 13.53 -4.47 24.37
C PRO A 21 12.46 -4.14 25.43
N PRO A 22 12.23 -2.88 25.82
CA PRO A 22 11.19 -2.55 26.79
C PRO A 22 9.79 -3.01 26.35
N PHE A 23 9.43 -2.83 25.08
CA PHE A 23 8.12 -3.24 24.56
C PHE A 23 7.97 -4.75 24.49
N MET A 24 9.03 -5.48 24.09
CA MET A 24 9.01 -6.95 24.05
C MET A 24 8.76 -7.53 25.44
N GLN A 25 9.41 -6.94 26.47
CA GLN A 25 9.22 -7.34 27.85
C GLN A 25 7.83 -6.99 28.39
N ILE A 26 7.37 -5.74 28.19
CA ILE A 26 6.05 -5.27 28.67
C ILE A 26 4.92 -6.09 28.06
N LEU A 27 5.01 -6.41 26.77
CA LEU A 27 3.99 -7.16 26.04
C LEU A 27 4.21 -8.68 26.12
N ASN A 28 5.25 -9.14 26.82
CA ASN A 28 5.66 -10.55 26.91
C ASN A 28 5.68 -11.26 25.55
N CYS A 29 6.25 -10.59 24.55
CA CYS A 29 6.29 -11.06 23.16
C CYS A 29 7.66 -11.65 22.84
N THR A 30 7.70 -12.64 21.96
CA THR A 30 8.94 -13.24 21.43
C THR A 30 9.11 -13.03 19.93
N TYR A 31 8.06 -12.59 19.24
CA TYR A 31 8.07 -12.31 17.81
C TYR A 31 8.03 -10.82 17.51
N PHE A 32 8.94 -10.35 16.67
CA PHE A 32 8.95 -9.02 16.10
C PHE A 32 8.73 -9.10 14.59
N GLN A 33 7.73 -8.39 14.09
CA GLN A 33 7.47 -8.30 12.65
C GLN A 33 8.15 -7.06 12.07
N GLN A 34 8.92 -7.27 11.00
CA GLN A 34 9.53 -6.23 10.17
C GLN A 34 9.40 -6.63 8.69
N ASP A 35 9.52 -5.67 7.78
CA ASP A 35 9.55 -5.95 6.34
C ASP A 35 10.92 -6.47 5.88
N GLY A 36 11.01 -6.78 4.58
CA GLY A 36 12.21 -7.31 3.94
C GLY A 36 13.24 -6.26 3.51
N ALA A 37 13.21 -5.01 4.02
CA ALA A 37 14.15 -3.98 3.57
C ALA A 37 15.63 -4.41 3.75
N PRO A 38 16.55 -3.98 2.88
CA PRO A 38 17.97 -4.39 2.96
C PRO A 38 18.64 -4.07 4.30
N CYS A 39 18.26 -2.96 4.94
CA CYS A 39 18.79 -2.60 6.26
C CYS A 39 18.30 -3.53 7.37
N HIS A 40 17.04 -3.99 7.31
CA HIS A 40 16.42 -4.89 8.29
C HIS A 40 16.95 -6.33 8.17
N THR A 41 17.32 -6.75 6.95
CA THR A 41 17.79 -8.10 6.66
C THR A 41 19.32 -8.27 6.73
N ALA A 42 20.03 -7.19 7.07
CA ALA A 42 21.49 -7.17 7.19
C ALA A 42 22.00 -8.15 8.27
N LYS A 43 23.20 -8.70 8.04
CA LYS A 43 23.82 -9.70 8.94
C LYS A 43 23.92 -9.21 10.39
N ILE A 44 24.30 -7.94 10.59
CA ILE A 44 24.45 -7.35 11.94
C ILE A 44 23.12 -7.28 12.71
N VAL A 45 22.02 -7.02 11.99
CA VAL A 45 20.68 -6.89 12.56
C VAL A 45 20.14 -8.28 12.91
N LYS A 46 20.26 -9.24 11.97
CA LYS A 46 19.85 -10.63 12.21
C LYS A 46 20.61 -11.28 13.36
N LYS A 47 21.91 -11.01 13.47
CA LYS A 47 22.73 -11.51 14.59
C LYS A 47 22.22 -10.96 15.91
N TRP A 48 22.00 -9.66 16.02
CA TRP A 48 21.50 -9.07 17.26
C TRP A 48 20.13 -9.62 17.67
N PHE A 49 19.18 -9.74 16.74
CA PHE A 49 17.89 -10.37 17.05
C PHE A 49 18.04 -11.80 17.61
N ALA A 50 18.96 -12.60 17.05
CA ALA A 50 19.24 -13.95 17.54
C ALA A 50 19.87 -13.93 18.95
N ASP A 51 20.82 -13.03 19.19
CA ASP A 51 21.50 -12.91 20.48
C ASP A 51 20.53 -12.48 21.60
N GLU A 52 19.53 -11.64 21.29
CA GLU A 52 18.46 -11.22 22.22
C GLU A 52 17.30 -12.23 22.35
N GLY A 53 17.34 -13.36 21.61
CA GLY A 53 16.25 -14.34 21.60
C GLY A 53 14.96 -13.84 20.96
N ILE A 54 15.01 -12.76 20.17
CA ILE A 54 13.87 -12.18 19.48
C ILE A 54 13.70 -12.84 18.11
N GLN A 55 12.54 -13.43 17.86
CA GLN A 55 12.22 -14.10 16.62
C GLN A 55 11.63 -13.12 15.61
N THR A 56 12.09 -13.17 14.37
CA THR A 56 11.46 -12.44 13.25
C THR A 56 10.76 -13.41 12.31
N LEU A 57 9.67 -12.99 11.67
CA LEU A 57 9.00 -13.80 10.65
C LEU A 57 9.96 -14.12 9.50
N LYS A 58 10.23 -15.41 9.30
CA LYS A 58 11.09 -15.90 8.22
C LYS A 58 10.35 -15.81 6.88
N ASN A 59 11.10 -15.58 5.80
CA ASN A 59 10.59 -15.57 4.43
C ASN A 59 9.48 -14.52 4.16
N TRP A 60 9.63 -13.31 4.69
CA TRP A 60 8.72 -12.22 4.35
C TRP A 60 8.70 -12.00 2.83
N PRO A 61 7.54 -12.05 2.17
CA PRO A 61 7.47 -11.90 0.73
C PRO A 61 7.90 -10.49 0.32
N GLY A 62 8.72 -10.40 -0.73
CA GLY A 62 9.13 -9.12 -1.32
C GLY A 62 7.91 -8.29 -1.74
N SER A 63 8.03 -6.97 -1.71
CA SER A 63 7.02 -6.02 -2.23
C SER A 63 5.60 -6.29 -1.72
N SER A 64 5.46 -6.56 -0.42
CA SER A 64 4.19 -6.95 0.21
C SER A 64 3.73 -5.96 1.30
N PRO A 65 3.48 -4.68 0.95
CA PRO A 65 2.98 -3.70 1.92
C PRO A 65 1.59 -4.08 2.45
N ASP A 66 0.84 -4.86 1.69
CA ASP A 66 -0.45 -5.45 2.06
C ASP A 66 -0.39 -6.39 3.26
N LEU A 67 0.77 -7.02 3.50
CA LEU A 67 0.99 -7.88 4.66
C LEU A 67 1.55 -7.14 5.88
N ASN A 68 2.00 -5.91 5.71
CA ASN A 68 2.58 -5.14 6.80
C ASN A 68 1.48 -4.39 7.56
N VAL A 69 1.16 -4.83 8.79
CA VAL A 69 0.07 -4.25 9.61
C VAL A 69 0.26 -2.76 9.82
N ILE A 70 1.52 -2.32 9.97
CA ILE A 70 1.83 -0.93 10.27
C ILE A 70 1.46 0.01 9.12
N GLU A 71 1.45 -0.46 7.87
CA GLU A 71 1.04 0.35 6.71
C GLU A 71 -0.44 0.78 6.82
N ASN A 72 -1.27 -0.07 7.43
CA ASN A 72 -2.68 0.25 7.67
C ASN A 72 -2.84 1.30 8.74
N CYS A 73 -2.00 1.24 9.78
CA CYS A 73 -1.94 2.26 10.81
C CYS A 73 -1.47 3.60 10.20
N TRP A 74 -0.39 3.57 9.43
CA TRP A 74 0.15 4.75 8.72
C TRP A 74 -0.88 5.39 7.79
N HIS A 75 -1.70 4.60 7.11
CA HIS A 75 -2.78 5.12 6.28
C HIS A 75 -3.75 6.01 7.07
N ILE A 76 -4.32 5.47 8.15
CA ILE A 76 -5.27 6.22 8.97
C ILE A 76 -4.61 7.42 9.64
N MET A 77 -3.36 7.28 10.07
CA MET A 77 -2.59 8.41 10.57
C MET A 77 -2.46 9.52 9.54
N LYS A 78 -2.11 9.21 8.29
CA LYS A 78 -2.00 10.20 7.21
C LYS A 78 -3.31 10.94 6.99
N ILE A 79 -4.45 10.24 6.97
CA ILE A 79 -5.78 10.86 6.84
C ILE A 79 -6.08 11.80 8.01
N LYS A 80 -5.91 11.32 9.25
CA LYS A 80 -6.19 12.11 10.46
C LYS A 80 -5.28 13.32 10.59
N VAL A 81 -4.00 13.17 10.28
CA VAL A 81 -3.02 14.27 10.27
C VAL A 81 -3.36 15.29 9.19
N ALA A 82 -3.69 14.84 7.96
CA ALA A 82 -4.09 15.74 6.89
C ALA A 82 -5.36 16.54 7.23
N ALA A 83 -6.32 15.93 7.92
CA ALA A 83 -7.54 16.61 8.38
C ALA A 83 -7.25 17.75 9.38
N LYS A 84 -6.15 17.67 10.14
CA LYS A 84 -5.68 18.76 11.03
C LYS A 84 -5.04 19.94 10.28
N LYS A 85 -4.78 19.81 8.97
CA LYS A 85 -4.24 20.86 8.08
C LYS A 85 -3.00 21.59 8.66
N PRO A 86 -1.94 20.86 9.05
CA PRO A 86 -0.72 21.48 9.58
C PRO A 86 -0.10 22.42 8.54
N ARG A 87 0.39 23.60 8.96
CA ARG A 87 0.94 24.64 8.07
C ARG A 87 2.44 24.84 8.25
N SER A 88 3.02 24.25 9.29
CA SER A 88 4.45 24.26 9.56
C SER A 88 4.99 22.86 9.86
N TYR A 89 6.31 22.72 9.87
CA TYR A 89 6.96 21.48 10.30
C TYR A 89 6.60 21.14 11.76
N ASN A 90 6.52 22.15 12.64
CA ASN A 90 6.17 21.95 14.04
C ASN A 90 4.71 21.51 14.19
N ASP A 91 3.80 22.15 13.46
CA ASP A 91 2.38 21.77 13.43
C ASP A 91 2.23 20.32 12.97
N LEU A 92 3.01 19.91 11.97
CA LEU A 92 2.98 18.54 11.46
C LEU A 92 3.45 17.54 12.52
N VAL A 93 4.55 17.84 13.22
CA VAL A 93 5.06 16.99 14.31
C VAL A 93 4.04 16.89 15.45
N GLU A 94 3.42 18.00 15.84
CA GLU A 94 2.39 18.03 16.88
C GLU A 94 1.13 17.28 16.45
N ALA A 95 0.69 17.46 15.20
CA ALA A 95 -0.44 16.72 14.64
C ALA A 95 -0.19 15.21 14.64
N ILE A 96 0.99 14.75 14.22
CA ILE A 96 1.38 13.33 14.24
C ILE A 96 1.34 12.78 15.66
N LYS A 97 1.98 13.48 16.62
CA LYS A 97 1.98 13.06 18.04
C LYS A 97 0.57 13.01 18.61
N SER A 98 -0.22 14.04 18.37
CA SER A 98 -1.60 14.13 18.84
C SER A 98 -2.47 13.01 18.29
N VAL A 99 -2.40 12.73 16.97
CA VAL A 99 -3.12 11.61 16.35
C VAL A 99 -2.67 10.28 16.93
N TRP A 100 -1.37 10.05 17.07
CA TRP A 100 -0.85 8.80 17.60
C TRP A 100 -1.32 8.53 19.03
N ILE A 101 -1.20 9.51 19.92
CA ILE A 101 -1.50 9.35 21.35
C ILE A 101 -3.00 9.26 21.60
N HIS A 102 -3.82 10.06 20.91
CA HIS A 102 -5.22 10.23 21.27
C HIS A 102 -6.21 9.53 20.33
N GLU A 103 -5.80 9.17 19.11
CA GLU A 103 -6.73 8.67 18.09
C GLU A 103 -6.41 7.26 17.58
N ILE A 104 -5.19 6.76 17.79
CA ILE A 104 -4.81 5.37 17.48
C ILE A 104 -4.98 4.55 18.75
N THR A 105 -6.16 3.96 18.92
CA THR A 105 -6.50 3.21 20.12
C THR A 105 -6.03 1.75 20.06
N PRO A 106 -5.81 1.09 21.22
CA PRO A 106 -5.52 -0.34 21.26
C PRO A 106 -6.57 -1.19 20.53
N ASP A 107 -7.86 -0.88 20.68
CA ASP A 107 -8.97 -1.54 19.95
C ASP A 107 -8.80 -1.46 18.43
N TYR A 108 -8.36 -0.30 17.94
CA TYR A 108 -8.11 -0.12 16.51
C TYR A 108 -6.93 -0.98 16.06
N CYS A 109 -5.83 -1.00 16.81
CA CYS A 109 -4.69 -1.88 16.54
C CYS A 109 -5.11 -3.36 16.55
N THR A 110 -5.94 -3.79 17.50
CA THR A 110 -6.47 -5.16 17.56
C THR A 110 -7.32 -5.50 16.32
N LYS A 111 -8.19 -4.59 15.87
CA LYS A 111 -8.95 -4.78 14.62
C LYS A 111 -8.04 -4.94 13.42
N LEU A 112 -6.97 -4.14 13.33
CA LEU A 112 -5.98 -4.25 12.26
C LEU A 112 -5.28 -5.61 12.27
N VAL A 113 -4.79 -6.06 13.43
CA VAL A 113 -4.14 -7.36 13.58
C VAL A 113 -5.11 -8.50 13.23
N ASN A 114 -6.35 -8.45 13.72
CA ASN A 114 -7.37 -9.47 13.46
C ASN A 114 -7.81 -9.55 12.00
N SER A 115 -7.58 -8.50 11.21
CA SER A 115 -7.84 -8.54 9.76
C SER A 115 -6.78 -9.31 8.96
N MET A 116 -5.60 -9.55 9.55
CA MET A 116 -4.46 -10.13 8.83
C MET A 116 -4.64 -11.58 8.39
N PRO A 117 -5.20 -12.51 9.20
CA PRO A 117 -5.38 -13.89 8.76
C PRO A 117 -6.17 -13.98 7.45
N LYS A 118 -7.22 -13.18 7.29
CA LYS A 118 -8.02 -13.13 6.06
C LYS A 118 -7.24 -12.59 4.86
N ARG A 119 -6.44 -11.54 5.05
CA ARG A 119 -5.57 -11.00 3.98
C ARG A 119 -4.50 -11.99 3.55
N ILE A 120 -3.87 -12.66 4.53
CA ILE A 120 -2.90 -13.71 4.27
C ILE A 120 -3.56 -14.84 3.50
N GLN A 121 -4.74 -15.29 3.90
CA GLN A 121 -5.49 -16.32 3.18
C GLN A 121 -5.82 -15.92 1.74
N MET A 122 -6.34 -14.71 1.51
CA MET A 122 -6.65 -14.21 0.16
C MET A 122 -5.40 -14.08 -0.71
N LYS A 123 -4.26 -13.71 -0.12
CA LYS A 123 -3.00 -13.63 -0.84
C LYS A 123 -2.41 -15.00 -1.12
N LEU A 124 -2.54 -15.95 -0.19
CA LEU A 124 -2.15 -17.33 -0.41
C LEU A 124 -3.01 -17.97 -1.48
N SER A 125 -4.33 -17.73 -1.54
CA SER A 125 -5.14 -18.25 -2.66
C SER A 125 -4.68 -17.71 -4.01
N ILE A 126 -4.28 -16.44 -4.07
CA ILE A 126 -3.69 -15.86 -5.28
C ILE A 126 -2.32 -16.50 -5.56
N ASN A 127 -1.43 -16.63 -4.58
CA ASN A 127 -0.05 -17.10 -4.82
C ASN A 127 0.11 -18.63 -4.88
N ALA A 128 -0.86 -19.41 -4.40
CA ALA A 128 -0.80 -20.87 -4.35
C ALA A 128 -1.12 -21.53 -5.70
N ALA A 129 -1.57 -20.75 -6.68
CA ALA A 129 -1.73 -21.24 -8.02
C ALA A 129 -0.34 -21.54 -8.64
N THR A 130 -0.13 -22.79 -9.05
CA THR A 130 1.00 -23.19 -9.90
C THR A 130 0.93 -22.55 -11.30
N ASN A 131 -0.23 -21.95 -11.61
CA ASN A 131 -0.57 -21.19 -12.81
C ASN A 131 -0.98 -19.75 -12.43
N VAL A 132 -1.28 -18.93 -13.43
CA VAL A 132 -1.82 -17.58 -13.21
C VAL A 132 -3.12 -17.66 -12.38
N PRO A 133 -3.29 -16.87 -11.31
CA PRO A 133 -4.47 -16.92 -10.43
C PRO A 133 -5.73 -16.49 -11.17
N SER A 134 -6.91 -17.00 -10.81
CA SER A 134 -8.13 -16.64 -11.54
C SER A 134 -8.53 -15.18 -11.30
N LEU A 135 -9.13 -14.54 -12.30
CA LEU A 135 -9.68 -13.18 -12.14
C LEU A 135 -10.68 -13.11 -10.97
N LYS A 136 -11.44 -14.19 -10.73
CA LYS A 136 -12.40 -14.28 -9.62
C LYS A 136 -11.72 -14.14 -8.26
N GLU A 137 -10.56 -14.74 -8.04
CA GLU A 137 -9.81 -14.63 -6.79
C GLU A 137 -9.27 -13.22 -6.58
N TYR A 138 -8.75 -12.59 -7.63
CA TYR A 138 -8.37 -11.19 -7.61
C TYR A 138 -9.55 -10.29 -7.27
N LEU A 139 -10.70 -10.46 -7.92
CA LEU A 139 -11.90 -9.66 -7.68
C LEU A 139 -12.43 -9.83 -6.25
N ASN A 140 -12.37 -11.04 -5.69
CA ASN A 140 -12.73 -11.26 -4.28
C ASN A 140 -11.84 -10.44 -3.35
N TYR A 141 -10.53 -10.44 -3.59
CA TYR A 141 -9.59 -9.67 -2.75
C TYR A 141 -9.74 -8.16 -2.97
N ILE A 142 -9.87 -7.71 -4.22
CA ILE A 142 -10.14 -6.31 -4.57
C ILE A 142 -11.41 -5.80 -3.87
N ASN A 143 -12.50 -6.57 -3.92
CA ASN A 143 -13.76 -6.17 -3.28
C ASN A 143 -13.66 -6.14 -1.75
N TYR A 144 -12.79 -6.95 -1.16
CA TYR A 144 -12.49 -6.88 0.27
C TYR A 144 -11.70 -5.61 0.62
N GLU A 145 -10.64 -5.30 -0.13
CA GLU A 145 -9.81 -4.12 0.13
C GLU A 145 -10.49 -2.80 -0.26
N ILE A 146 -11.36 -2.74 -1.27
CA ILE A 146 -12.05 -1.48 -1.64
C ILE A 146 -12.93 -0.93 -0.51
N LYS A 147 -13.40 -1.77 0.42
CA LYS A 147 -14.28 -1.33 1.52
C LYS A 147 -13.56 -0.39 2.48
N ASP A 148 -12.42 -0.82 3.00
CA ASP A 148 -11.70 -0.15 4.11
C ASP A 148 -10.17 -0.17 3.93
N GLY A 149 -9.70 -0.51 2.73
CA GLY A 149 -8.29 -0.67 2.39
C GLY A 149 -7.56 0.66 2.21
N ASP A 150 -6.23 0.62 2.36
CA ASP A 150 -5.40 1.78 2.03
C ASP A 150 -5.24 1.87 0.49
N PRO A 151 -5.24 3.08 -0.10
CA PRO A 151 -5.11 3.24 -1.54
C PRO A 151 -3.88 2.61 -2.17
N ALA A 152 -2.74 2.55 -1.49
CA ALA A 152 -1.55 1.89 -2.04
C ALA A 152 -1.77 0.36 -2.10
N ARG A 153 -2.46 -0.22 -1.12
CA ARG A 153 -2.82 -1.65 -1.16
C ARG A 153 -3.87 -1.97 -2.21
N ILE A 154 -4.91 -1.13 -2.32
CA ILE A 154 -5.94 -1.27 -3.34
C ILE A 154 -5.30 -1.20 -4.73
N GLN A 155 -4.45 -0.19 -4.98
CA GLN A 155 -3.68 -0.10 -6.21
C GLN A 155 -2.78 -1.32 -6.41
N SER A 156 -2.05 -1.77 -5.39
CA SER A 156 -1.18 -2.95 -5.48
C SER A 156 -1.92 -4.21 -5.91
N ILE A 157 -3.14 -4.46 -5.40
CA ILE A 157 -3.90 -5.64 -5.81
C ILE A 157 -4.49 -5.48 -7.22
N PHE A 158 -4.92 -4.28 -7.60
CA PHE A 158 -5.34 -4.00 -8.98
C PHE A 158 -4.20 -4.18 -9.98
N GLU A 159 -3.02 -3.64 -9.69
CA GLU A 159 -1.84 -3.74 -10.56
C GLU A 159 -1.38 -5.20 -10.72
N ARG A 160 -1.45 -5.99 -9.65
CA ARG A 160 -1.22 -7.45 -9.74
C ARG A 160 -2.26 -8.14 -10.63
N ALA A 161 -3.54 -7.87 -10.40
CA ALA A 161 -4.60 -8.43 -11.22
C ALA A 161 -4.47 -8.05 -12.70
N ILE A 162 -4.14 -6.78 -13.00
CA ILE A 162 -3.95 -6.27 -14.36
C ILE A 162 -2.74 -6.89 -15.02
N LYS A 163 -1.64 -7.12 -14.29
CA LYS A 163 -0.47 -7.81 -14.83
C LYS A 163 -0.83 -9.19 -15.39
N ASP A 164 -1.72 -9.88 -14.70
CA ASP A 164 -2.12 -11.25 -15.03
C ASP A 164 -3.30 -11.31 -16.01
N HIS A 165 -4.18 -10.30 -15.98
CA HIS A 165 -5.46 -10.26 -16.70
C HIS A 165 -5.64 -8.94 -17.47
N CYS A 166 -4.61 -8.48 -18.17
CA CYS A 166 -4.61 -7.15 -18.81
C CYS A 166 -5.65 -6.99 -19.93
N LEU A 167 -6.18 -8.07 -20.51
CA LEU A 167 -7.18 -8.03 -21.57
C LEU A 167 -8.62 -8.02 -21.05
N GLU A 168 -8.81 -8.15 -19.74
CA GLU A 168 -10.12 -8.17 -19.07
C GLU A 168 -10.61 -6.73 -18.82
N HIS A 169 -11.39 -6.19 -19.75
CA HIS A 169 -11.82 -4.79 -19.72
C HIS A 169 -12.66 -4.40 -18.50
N GLU A 170 -13.46 -5.31 -17.94
CA GLU A 170 -14.22 -5.06 -16.71
C GLU A 170 -13.30 -4.81 -15.50
N LEU A 171 -12.13 -5.45 -15.46
CA LEU A 171 -11.12 -5.18 -14.42
C LEU A 171 -10.59 -3.74 -14.54
N TRP A 172 -10.30 -3.29 -15.77
CA TRP A 172 -9.90 -1.90 -16.03
C TRP A 172 -11.00 -0.92 -15.64
N ILE A 173 -12.25 -1.14 -16.07
CA ILE A 173 -13.39 -0.27 -15.72
C ILE A 173 -13.49 -0.12 -14.21
N LYS A 174 -13.38 -1.23 -13.47
CA LYS A 174 -13.42 -1.22 -12.00
C LYS A 174 -12.25 -0.44 -11.40
N TYR A 175 -11.04 -0.62 -11.91
CA TYR A 175 -9.86 0.09 -11.42
C TYR A 175 -9.94 1.59 -11.69
N LEU A 176 -10.29 1.98 -12.91
CA LEU A 176 -10.43 3.38 -13.32
C LEU A 176 -11.54 4.08 -12.52
N ASN A 177 -12.66 3.41 -12.25
CA ASN A 177 -13.70 3.96 -11.37
C ASN A 177 -13.16 4.23 -9.95
N TYR A 178 -12.35 3.32 -9.40
CA TYR A 178 -11.70 3.54 -8.12
C TYR A 178 -10.75 4.75 -8.18
N LEU A 179 -9.91 4.85 -9.21
CA LEU A 179 -8.96 5.95 -9.37
C LEU A 179 -9.66 7.30 -9.55
N ASP A 180 -10.65 7.39 -10.43
CA ASP A 180 -11.35 8.63 -10.78
C ASP A 180 -12.24 9.16 -9.65
N TYR A 181 -12.94 8.26 -8.94
CA TYR A 181 -13.99 8.67 -8.00
C TYR A 181 -13.63 8.49 -6.53
N LYS A 182 -12.68 7.62 -6.20
CA LYS A 182 -12.24 7.38 -4.82
C LYS A 182 -10.87 7.97 -4.54
N LEU A 183 -9.85 7.64 -5.34
CA LEU A 183 -8.49 8.13 -5.10
C LEU A 183 -8.28 9.58 -5.53
N LYS A 184 -8.79 9.97 -6.71
CA LYS A 184 -8.79 11.34 -7.25
C LYS A 184 -7.39 11.97 -7.38
N ILE A 185 -6.41 11.19 -7.85
CA ILE A 185 -5.07 11.69 -8.18
C ILE A 185 -4.91 11.66 -9.70
N PRO A 186 -4.97 12.83 -10.39
CA PRO A 186 -4.98 12.91 -11.86
C PRO A 186 -3.84 12.15 -12.54
N ASP A 187 -2.59 12.35 -12.08
CA ASP A 187 -1.42 11.73 -12.72
C ASP A 187 -1.47 10.20 -12.67
N ILE A 188 -1.93 9.62 -11.55
CA ILE A 188 -2.09 8.18 -11.41
C ILE A 188 -3.23 7.67 -12.30
N ALA A 189 -4.37 8.38 -12.30
CA ALA A 189 -5.54 8.01 -13.09
C ALA A 189 -5.22 8.03 -14.59
N LEU A 190 -4.59 9.08 -15.10
CA LEU A 190 -4.26 9.23 -16.53
C LEU A 190 -3.34 8.11 -17.03
N VAL A 191 -2.31 7.75 -16.26
CA VAL A 191 -1.42 6.64 -16.62
C VAL A 191 -2.19 5.32 -16.72
N ALA A 192 -3.14 5.08 -15.81
CA ALA A 192 -3.98 3.88 -15.88
C ALA A 192 -4.95 3.91 -17.08
N HIS A 193 -5.54 5.07 -17.41
CA HIS A 193 -6.41 5.23 -18.59
C HIS A 193 -5.65 4.96 -19.89
N ILE A 194 -4.44 5.47 -20.07
CA ILE A 194 -3.59 5.20 -21.25
C ILE A 194 -3.33 3.69 -21.38
N ARG A 195 -3.00 3.03 -20.26
CA ARG A 195 -2.74 1.60 -20.26
C ARG A 195 -3.99 0.79 -20.58
N SER A 196 -5.17 1.22 -20.12
CA SER A 196 -6.42 0.49 -20.35
C SER A 196 -6.78 0.45 -21.84
N VAL A 197 -6.72 1.59 -22.54
CA VAL A 197 -7.02 1.68 -23.98
C VAL A 197 -5.95 1.00 -24.84
N ARG A 198 -4.71 0.93 -24.36
CA ARG A 198 -3.64 0.18 -25.04
C ARG A 198 -3.84 -1.33 -24.95
N ASN A 199 -4.28 -1.84 -23.81
CA ASN A 199 -4.48 -3.29 -23.62
C ASN A 199 -5.84 -3.76 -24.17
N CYS A 200 -6.88 -2.91 -24.11
CA CYS A 200 -8.24 -3.22 -24.56
C CYS A 200 -8.76 -2.17 -25.56
N PRO A 201 -8.10 -1.94 -26.71
CA PRO A 201 -8.47 -0.88 -27.66
C PRO A 201 -9.85 -1.06 -28.30
N TRP A 202 -10.40 -2.28 -28.29
CA TRP A 202 -11.73 -2.58 -28.84
C TRP A 202 -12.88 -2.14 -27.93
N VAL A 203 -12.61 -1.64 -26.73
CA VAL A 203 -13.65 -1.27 -25.75
C VAL A 203 -13.88 0.23 -25.74
N SER A 204 -14.92 0.67 -26.43
CA SER A 204 -15.29 2.10 -26.56
C SER A 204 -15.50 2.80 -25.22
N SER A 205 -16.03 2.11 -24.21
CA SER A 205 -16.26 2.69 -22.88
C SER A 205 -14.96 3.08 -22.15
N LEU A 206 -13.84 2.40 -22.42
CA LEU A 206 -12.53 2.78 -21.89
C LEU A 206 -12.00 4.06 -22.54
N TRP A 207 -12.20 4.21 -23.86
CA TRP A 207 -11.85 5.44 -24.58
C TRP A 207 -12.64 6.65 -24.09
N VAL A 208 -13.96 6.51 -23.92
CA VAL A 208 -14.81 7.57 -23.34
C VAL A 208 -14.31 7.97 -21.95
N LYS A 209 -13.96 6.98 -21.11
CA LYS A 209 -13.40 7.23 -19.78
C LYS A 209 -12.07 7.98 -19.83
N TYR A 210 -11.20 7.62 -20.77
CA TYR A 210 -9.91 8.27 -20.95
C TYR A 210 -10.06 9.74 -21.38
N ILE A 211 -10.91 10.01 -22.38
CA ILE A 211 -11.20 11.39 -22.83
C ILE A 211 -11.73 12.22 -21.67
N ASN A 212 -12.72 11.70 -20.93
CA ASN A 212 -13.26 12.39 -19.75
C ASN A 212 -12.18 12.63 -18.67
N ALA A 213 -11.17 11.75 -18.55
CA ALA A 213 -10.07 11.94 -17.60
C ALA A 213 -9.07 13.02 -18.04
N LEU A 214 -8.82 13.14 -19.34
CA LEU A 214 -8.00 14.21 -19.92
C LEU A 214 -8.66 15.57 -19.68
N GLU A 215 -9.97 15.66 -19.93
CA GLU A 215 -10.77 16.87 -19.65
C GLU A 215 -10.70 17.26 -18.17
N ARG A 216 -10.91 16.31 -17.25
CA ARG A 216 -10.81 16.55 -15.79
C ARG A 216 -9.43 17.03 -15.35
N SER A 217 -8.38 16.66 -16.10
CA SER A 217 -7.00 16.99 -15.78
C SER A 217 -6.50 18.26 -16.48
N ASN A 218 -7.39 18.96 -17.20
CA ASN A 218 -7.12 20.18 -17.96
C ASN A 218 -5.90 20.04 -18.89
N LYS A 219 -5.74 18.85 -19.50
CA LYS A 219 -4.70 18.59 -20.49
C LYS A 219 -5.00 19.37 -21.77
N ASP A 220 -3.94 19.76 -22.49
CA ASP A 220 -4.08 20.56 -23.71
C ASP A 220 -4.85 19.79 -24.80
N TYR A 221 -5.64 20.51 -25.60
CA TYR A 221 -6.45 19.95 -26.68
C TYR A 221 -5.61 19.13 -27.68
N SER A 222 -4.34 19.49 -27.88
CA SER A 222 -3.40 18.74 -28.72
C SER A 222 -3.12 17.33 -28.21
N GLU A 223 -2.99 17.13 -26.89
CA GLU A 223 -2.82 15.81 -26.27
C GLU A 223 -4.10 14.97 -26.40
N ILE A 224 -5.27 15.60 -26.32
CA ILE A 224 -6.57 14.93 -26.48
C ILE A 224 -6.73 14.41 -27.92
N LYS A 225 -6.41 15.26 -28.91
CA LYS A 225 -6.55 14.92 -30.33
C LYS A 225 -5.65 13.75 -30.77
N GLY A 226 -4.44 13.65 -30.20
CA GLY A 226 -3.48 12.58 -30.52
C GLY A 226 -3.87 11.18 -30.01
N THR A 227 -4.89 11.07 -29.16
CA THR A 227 -5.30 9.79 -28.56
C THR A 227 -6.41 9.09 -29.35
N CYS A 228 -7.23 9.83 -30.10
CA CYS A 228 -8.43 9.28 -30.75
C CYS A 228 -8.15 8.70 -32.16
N PHE A 229 -6.95 8.89 -32.72
CA PHE A 229 -6.63 8.51 -34.10
C PHE A 229 -5.14 8.14 -34.23
N ASN A 230 -4.82 6.86 -34.00
CA ASN A 230 -3.62 6.19 -34.51
C ASN A 230 -3.99 4.75 -34.86
#